data_AF-A0A972Y6A5-F1
#
_entry.id   AF-A0A972Y6A5-F1
#
_cell.length_a   1.000
_cell.length_b   1.000
_cell.length_c   1.000
_cell.angle_alpha   90.00
_cell.angle_beta   90.00
_cell.angle_gamma   90.00
#
_symmetry.space_group_name_H-M   'P 1'
#
loop_
_entity.id
_entity.type
_entity.pdbx_description
1 polymer ?
#
loop_
_entity_poly.entity_id
_entity_poly.type
_entity_poly.pdbx_seq_one_letter_code
_entity_poly.pdbx_strand_id
1 'polypeptide(L)'
;MSDATFETFLVSGLLVLIAAVAFLAWAAWRWVDRERDMEKRAMTGVGYELRHNVKRMMSELAGLADGTVSRDIDLVPVVHPQLDALLSRPNEADRMGLTTIRGLYNEMSAHKQSLRLTLAEHADFGAPANLAADAVIDSLAALYLWEEHKGCSPEDARSTRSWDVRDWMKAHNFRADTLPGMHLRDQVVERLRRNGMTLTPKPLTYTASEYFAKQYDRKADPNAPFWKRKPKPLPVAEVEAQPDAAPELTPEPAPEPVPELAPEPTQVVSPEPVETADTAPTPPTMPEPAADPDVAPIEAADPIAPAPDSAPSSKPSTSGTA
;
A
#
# COMPACT_ATOMS: atom_id res chain seq x y z
N MET A 1 -24.21 -63.52 34.51
CA MET A 1 -23.51 -63.03 33.29
C MET A 1 -22.40 -64.01 32.98
N SER A 2 -22.20 -64.38 31.71
CA SER A 2 -21.08 -65.22 31.31
C SER A 2 -19.83 -64.36 31.05
N ASP A 3 -18.63 -64.91 31.23
CA ASP A 3 -17.38 -64.18 30.97
C ASP A 3 -17.33 -63.59 29.56
N ALA A 4 -17.85 -64.32 28.57
CA ALA A 4 -17.99 -63.84 27.19
C ALA A 4 -18.83 -62.55 27.09
N THR A 5 -19.96 -62.44 27.82
CA THR A 5 -20.75 -61.20 27.83
C THR A 5 -20.02 -60.02 28.47
N PHE A 6 -19.21 -60.27 29.51
CA PHE A 6 -18.41 -59.23 30.17
C PHE A 6 -17.25 -58.75 29.28
N GLU A 7 -16.56 -59.65 28.58
CA GLU A 7 -15.52 -59.29 27.61
C GLU A 7 -16.06 -58.48 26.45
N THR A 8 -17.21 -58.86 25.85
CA THR A 8 -17.84 -58.04 24.82
C THR A 8 -18.25 -56.67 25.32
N PHE A 9 -18.71 -56.55 26.57
CA PHE A 9 -19.03 -55.25 27.17
C PHE A 9 -17.77 -54.38 27.33
N LEU A 10 -16.65 -54.95 27.78
CA LEU A 10 -15.38 -54.23 27.90
C LEU A 10 -14.84 -53.78 26.54
N VAL A 11 -14.82 -54.66 25.54
CA VAL A 11 -14.30 -54.33 24.20
C VAL A 11 -15.20 -53.29 23.51
N SER A 12 -16.53 -53.48 23.55
CA SER A 12 -17.47 -52.51 22.96
C SER A 12 -17.42 -51.16 23.71
N GLY A 13 -17.35 -51.16 25.04
CA GLY A 13 -17.19 -49.96 25.85
C GLY A 13 -15.88 -49.22 25.55
N LEU A 14 -14.76 -49.96 25.41
CA LEU A 14 -13.47 -49.39 25.06
C LEU A 14 -13.48 -48.79 23.64
N LEU A 15 -14.10 -49.47 22.67
CA LEU A 15 -14.25 -48.94 21.31
C LEU A 15 -15.08 -47.65 21.28
N VAL A 16 -16.17 -47.60 22.05
CA VAL A 16 -16.99 -46.39 22.19
C VAL A 16 -16.18 -45.26 22.85
N LEU A 17 -15.39 -45.57 23.88
CA LEU A 17 -14.53 -44.59 24.54
C LEU A 17 -13.49 -44.02 23.57
N ILE A 18 -12.81 -44.88 22.80
CA ILE A 18 -11.83 -44.46 21.79
C ILE A 18 -12.50 -43.59 20.73
N ALA A 19 -13.66 -44.00 20.23
CA ALA A 19 -14.42 -43.22 19.25
C ALA A 19 -14.84 -41.85 19.80
N ALA A 20 -15.29 -41.79 21.07
CA ALA A 20 -15.65 -40.54 21.72
C ALA A 20 -14.45 -39.60 21.88
N VAL A 21 -13.29 -40.12 22.30
CA VAL A 21 -12.05 -39.32 22.41
C VAL A 21 -11.60 -38.83 21.04
N ALA A 22 -11.63 -39.68 20.01
CA ALA A 22 -11.30 -39.29 18.64
C ALA A 22 -12.26 -38.22 18.10
N PHE A 23 -13.56 -38.33 18.39
CA PHE A 23 -14.56 -37.35 18.00
C PHE A 23 -14.34 -36.00 18.70
N LEU A 24 -14.06 -36.00 20.00
CA LEU A 24 -13.75 -34.79 20.76
C LEU A 24 -12.46 -34.12 20.25
N ALA A 25 -11.43 -34.90 19.98
CA ALA A 25 -10.18 -34.39 19.40
C ALA A 25 -10.41 -33.78 18.01
N TRP A 26 -11.19 -34.44 17.16
CA TRP A 26 -11.57 -33.92 15.84
C TRP A 26 -12.41 -32.65 15.93
N ALA A 27 -13.38 -32.60 16.85
CA ALA A 27 -14.23 -31.43 17.05
C ALA A 27 -13.42 -30.22 17.55
N ALA A 28 -12.52 -30.44 18.51
CA ALA A 28 -11.61 -29.42 19.01
C ALA A 28 -10.67 -28.91 17.90
N TRP A 29 -10.07 -29.82 17.12
CA TRP A 29 -9.24 -29.46 15.97
C TRP A 29 -10.04 -28.64 14.94
N ARG A 30 -11.26 -29.07 14.61
CA ARG A 30 -12.10 -28.37 13.63
C ARG A 30 -12.52 -26.98 14.12
N TRP A 31 -12.72 -26.80 15.42
CA TRP A 31 -13.03 -25.50 16.00
C TRP A 31 -11.85 -24.53 15.84
N VAL A 32 -10.64 -24.95 16.24
CA VAL A 32 -9.41 -24.16 16.06
C VAL A 32 -9.16 -23.83 14.58
N ASP A 33 -9.37 -24.81 13.69
CA ASP A 33 -9.20 -24.62 12.25
C ASP A 33 -10.19 -23.58 11.68
N ARG A 34 -11.46 -23.63 12.10
CA ARG A 34 -12.46 -22.59 11.74
C ARG A 34 -12.04 -21.22 12.24
N GLU A 35 -11.53 -21.10 13.46
CA GLU A 35 -11.08 -19.82 14.00
C GLU A 35 -9.95 -19.22 13.16
N ARG A 36 -8.95 -20.04 12.79
CA ARG A 36 -7.85 -19.62 11.92
C ARG A 36 -8.32 -19.18 10.54
N ASP A 37 -9.29 -19.88 9.95
CA ASP A 37 -9.86 -19.50 8.66
C ASP A 37 -10.67 -18.21 8.73
N MET A 38 -11.43 -18.02 9.81
CA MET A 38 -12.19 -16.80 10.04
C MET A 38 -11.26 -15.60 10.26
N GLU A 39 -10.15 -15.79 10.96
CA GLU A 39 -9.12 -14.77 11.14
C GLU A 39 -8.46 -14.38 9.81
N LYS A 40 -8.04 -15.36 8.99
CA LYS A 40 -7.49 -15.06 7.65
C LYS A 40 -8.46 -14.27 6.78
N ARG A 41 -9.75 -14.63 6.83
CA ARG A 41 -10.80 -13.90 6.10
C ARG A 41 -10.97 -12.49 6.62
N ALA A 42 -10.98 -12.30 7.94
CA ALA A 42 -11.08 -10.99 8.57
C ALA A 42 -9.88 -10.10 8.24
N MET A 43 -8.65 -10.64 8.26
CA MET A 43 -7.43 -9.93 7.86
C MET A 43 -7.48 -9.47 6.41
N THR A 44 -8.01 -10.32 5.53
CA THR A 44 -8.27 -9.95 4.13
C THR A 44 -9.33 -8.85 4.06
N GLY A 45 -10.38 -8.95 4.90
CA GLY A 45 -11.44 -7.95 5.05
C GLY A 45 -10.94 -6.56 5.42
N VAL A 46 -9.93 -6.45 6.28
CA VAL A 46 -9.26 -5.17 6.61
C VAL A 46 -8.64 -4.53 5.38
N GLY A 47 -8.00 -5.32 4.50
CA GLY A 47 -7.45 -4.81 3.24
C GLY A 47 -8.54 -4.27 2.31
N TYR A 48 -9.63 -5.01 2.14
CA TYR A 48 -10.80 -4.57 1.36
C TYR A 48 -11.39 -3.25 1.91
N GLU A 49 -11.53 -3.16 3.23
CA GLU A 49 -12.08 -2.00 3.91
C GLU A 49 -11.17 -0.77 3.78
N LEU A 50 -9.87 -0.92 4.02
CA LEU A 50 -8.90 0.17 3.88
C LEU A 50 -8.89 0.68 2.44
N ARG A 51 -8.85 -0.23 1.47
CA ARG A 51 -8.91 0.12 0.05
C ARG A 51 -10.17 0.90 -0.31
N HIS A 52 -11.32 0.51 0.23
CA HIS A 52 -12.58 1.22 0.00
C HIS A 52 -12.55 2.65 0.58
N ASN A 53 -12.09 2.80 1.82
CA ASN A 53 -11.95 4.11 2.47
C ASN A 53 -10.95 5.01 1.72
N VAL A 54 -9.81 4.48 1.30
CA VAL A 54 -8.81 5.22 0.51
C VAL A 54 -9.38 5.68 -0.82
N LYS A 55 -10.06 4.81 -1.57
CA LYS A 55 -10.71 5.19 -2.83
C LYS A 55 -11.74 6.29 -2.64
N ARG A 56 -12.54 6.18 -1.58
CA ARG A 56 -13.53 7.21 -1.23
C ARG A 56 -12.86 8.55 -0.95
N MET A 57 -11.86 8.57 -0.07
CA MET A 57 -11.13 9.80 0.26
C MET A 57 -10.46 10.42 -0.98
N MET A 58 -9.87 9.60 -1.85
CA MET A 58 -9.35 10.07 -3.14
C MET A 58 -10.44 10.70 -4.03
N SER A 59 -11.61 10.08 -4.15
CA SER A 59 -12.71 10.60 -4.97
C SER A 59 -13.28 11.90 -4.41
N GLU A 60 -13.33 12.04 -3.09
CA GLU A 60 -13.76 13.28 -2.45
C GLU A 60 -12.74 14.41 -2.63
N LEU A 61 -11.44 14.12 -2.52
CA LEU A 61 -10.37 15.09 -2.81
C LEU A 61 -10.38 15.53 -4.28
N ALA A 62 -10.57 14.60 -5.21
CA ALA A 62 -10.75 14.92 -6.63
C ALA A 62 -11.98 15.83 -6.82
N GLY A 63 -13.10 15.47 -6.19
CA GLY A 63 -14.32 16.25 -6.26
C GLY A 63 -14.22 17.63 -5.60
N LEU A 64 -13.38 17.81 -4.58
CA LEU A 64 -13.09 19.12 -3.99
C LEU A 64 -12.35 20.02 -4.97
N ALA A 65 -11.39 19.46 -5.70
CA ALA A 65 -10.62 20.21 -6.67
C ALA A 65 -11.43 20.55 -7.93
N ASP A 66 -12.31 19.66 -8.37
CA ASP A 66 -13.20 19.87 -9.52
C ASP A 66 -14.48 20.66 -9.14
N GLY A 67 -14.69 20.96 -7.85
CA GLY A 67 -15.83 21.71 -7.31
C GLY A 67 -17.13 20.92 -7.21
N THR A 68 -17.14 19.61 -7.47
CA THR A 68 -18.33 18.75 -7.30
C THR A 68 -18.66 18.50 -5.82
N VAL A 69 -17.63 18.52 -4.97
CA VAL A 69 -17.74 18.46 -3.51
C VAL A 69 -17.51 19.88 -2.99
N SER A 70 -18.48 20.44 -2.27
CA SER A 70 -18.39 21.83 -1.81
C SER A 70 -18.87 22.03 -0.38
N ARG A 71 -19.57 21.04 0.20
CA ARG A 71 -20.11 21.12 1.55
C ARG A 71 -19.41 20.12 2.46
N ASP A 72 -19.42 20.42 3.76
CA ASP A 72 -18.86 19.53 4.77
C ASP A 72 -19.59 18.17 4.81
N ILE A 73 -20.91 18.16 4.59
CA ILE A 73 -21.74 16.95 4.60
C ILE A 73 -21.37 15.96 3.49
N ASP A 74 -20.77 16.45 2.40
CA ASP A 74 -20.34 15.64 1.27
C ASP A 74 -19.12 14.76 1.63
N LEU A 75 -18.39 15.08 2.71
CA LEU A 75 -17.23 14.32 3.20
C LEU A 75 -17.64 13.22 4.19
N VAL A 76 -17.85 12.01 3.70
CA VAL A 76 -18.41 10.90 4.51
C VAL A 76 -17.43 10.38 5.58
N PRO A 77 -17.80 10.23 6.85
CA PRO A 77 -16.88 9.73 7.89
C PRO A 77 -16.14 8.42 7.52
N VAL A 78 -14.90 8.31 7.96
CA VAL A 78 -14.08 7.09 7.80
C VAL A 78 -14.50 6.09 8.87
N VAL A 79 -14.89 4.89 8.46
CA VAL A 79 -15.38 3.83 9.36
C VAL A 79 -14.61 2.54 9.09
N HIS A 80 -14.28 1.80 10.15
CA HIS A 80 -13.40 0.64 10.09
C HIS A 80 -13.88 -0.57 10.95
N PRO A 81 -15.11 -1.07 10.74
CA PRO A 81 -15.71 -2.10 11.60
C PRO A 81 -14.97 -3.43 11.59
N GLN A 82 -14.31 -3.82 10.49
CA GLN A 82 -13.54 -5.07 10.41
C GLN A 82 -12.28 -4.98 11.26
N LEU A 83 -11.59 -3.83 11.22
CA LEU A 83 -10.43 -3.59 12.06
C LEU A 83 -10.82 -3.59 13.55
N ASP A 84 -11.90 -2.90 13.92
CA ASP A 84 -12.38 -2.86 15.30
C ASP A 84 -12.77 -4.26 15.82
N ALA A 85 -13.42 -5.07 14.98
CA ALA A 85 -13.78 -6.44 15.29
C ALA A 85 -12.55 -7.35 15.48
N LEU A 86 -11.41 -7.04 14.86
CA LEU A 86 -10.16 -7.77 15.04
C LEU A 86 -9.40 -7.29 16.27
N LEU A 87 -9.27 -5.98 16.45
CA LEU A 87 -8.55 -5.38 17.59
C LEU A 87 -9.21 -5.67 18.94
N SER A 88 -10.53 -5.92 18.96
CA SER A 88 -11.26 -6.33 20.16
C SER A 88 -11.01 -7.79 20.58
N ARG A 89 -10.39 -8.60 19.71
CA ARG A 89 -10.10 -10.01 20.02
C ARG A 89 -8.72 -10.16 20.65
N PRO A 90 -8.53 -11.09 21.59
CA PRO A 90 -7.23 -11.34 22.22
C PRO A 90 -6.23 -12.10 21.32
N ASN A 91 -6.45 -12.18 20.01
CA ASN A 91 -5.73 -13.07 19.08
C ASN A 91 -4.25 -12.71 18.83
N GLU A 92 -3.55 -13.67 18.20
CA GLU A 92 -2.16 -13.63 17.71
C GLU A 92 -2.02 -12.97 16.32
N ALA A 93 -3.05 -12.27 15.81
CA ALA A 93 -2.92 -11.51 14.57
C ALA A 93 -1.73 -10.56 14.65
N ASP A 94 -1.17 -10.18 13.49
CA ASP A 94 -0.07 -9.23 13.40
C ASP A 94 -0.48 -7.86 13.98
N ARG A 95 -0.31 -7.73 15.30
CA ARG A 95 -0.74 -6.57 16.07
C ARG A 95 -0.01 -5.33 15.63
N MET A 96 1.23 -5.47 15.15
CA MET A 96 2.00 -4.35 14.65
C MET A 96 1.35 -3.81 13.38
N GLY A 97 1.10 -4.67 12.38
CA GLY A 97 0.42 -4.27 11.14
C GLY A 97 -0.98 -3.69 11.39
N LEU A 98 -1.78 -4.33 12.26
CA LEU A 98 -3.11 -3.82 12.63
C LEU A 98 -3.06 -2.47 13.36
N THR A 99 -2.05 -2.25 14.22
CA THR A 99 -1.85 -0.96 14.89
C THR A 99 -1.43 0.12 13.91
N THR A 100 -0.58 -0.19 12.93
CA THR A 100 -0.23 0.73 11.85
C THR A 100 -1.47 1.13 11.04
N ILE A 101 -2.32 0.16 10.66
CA ILE A 101 -3.57 0.45 9.95
C ILE A 101 -4.51 1.32 10.81
N ARG A 102 -4.59 1.08 12.12
CA ARG A 102 -5.36 1.93 13.02
C ARG A 102 -4.83 3.37 13.04
N GLY A 103 -3.51 3.55 13.08
CA GLY A 103 -2.88 4.86 12.99
C GLY A 103 -3.31 5.61 11.72
N LEU A 104 -3.26 4.93 10.58
CA LEU A 104 -3.67 5.50 9.29
C LEU A 104 -5.15 5.89 9.25
N TYR A 105 -6.03 5.08 9.83
CA TYR A 105 -7.44 5.45 9.96
C TYR A 105 -7.64 6.70 10.82
N ASN A 106 -6.89 6.84 11.91
CA ASN A 106 -6.94 8.04 12.75
C ASN A 106 -6.44 9.28 11.98
N GLU A 107 -5.35 9.16 11.23
CA GLU A 107 -4.81 10.24 10.40
C GLU A 107 -5.80 10.67 9.30
N MET A 108 -6.33 9.71 8.52
CA MET A 108 -7.35 10.00 7.52
C MET A 108 -8.58 10.67 8.14
N SER A 109 -9.03 10.19 9.30
CA SER A 109 -10.18 10.77 10.01
C SER A 109 -9.90 12.21 10.47
N ALA A 110 -8.71 12.46 11.02
CA ALA A 110 -8.30 13.79 11.47
C ALA A 110 -8.22 14.78 10.31
N HIS A 111 -7.56 14.41 9.21
CA HIS A 111 -7.46 15.28 8.03
C HIS A 111 -8.82 15.53 7.38
N LYS A 112 -9.71 14.53 7.39
CA LYS A 112 -11.09 14.70 6.93
C LYS A 112 -11.88 15.65 7.82
N GLN A 113 -11.69 15.58 9.14
CA GLN A 113 -12.31 16.53 10.06
C GLN A 113 -11.78 17.95 9.83
N SER A 114 -10.48 18.12 9.61
CA SER A 114 -9.90 19.42 9.24
C SER A 114 -10.51 19.97 7.95
N LEU A 115 -10.66 19.14 6.92
CA LEU A 115 -11.32 19.54 5.67
C LEU A 115 -12.78 19.97 5.90
N ARG A 116 -13.54 19.19 6.68
CA ARG A 116 -14.93 19.53 7.02
C ARG A 116 -15.04 20.88 7.72
N LEU A 117 -14.14 21.17 8.66
CA LEU A 117 -14.09 22.46 9.34
C LEU A 117 -13.80 23.59 8.36
N THR A 118 -12.80 23.45 7.49
CA THR A 118 -12.48 24.48 6.50
C THR A 118 -13.62 24.74 5.50
N LEU A 119 -14.34 23.70 5.10
CA LEU A 119 -15.52 23.84 4.23
C LEU A 119 -16.69 24.51 4.95
N ALA A 120 -16.92 24.18 6.22
CA ALA A 120 -17.95 24.82 7.04
C ALA A 120 -17.68 26.31 7.24
N GLU A 121 -16.40 26.70 7.35
CA GLU A 121 -15.96 28.11 7.47
C GLU A 121 -15.86 28.83 6.12
N HIS A 122 -16.07 28.12 5.00
CA HIS A 122 -15.88 28.63 3.64
C HIS A 122 -14.47 29.22 3.41
N ALA A 123 -13.48 28.62 4.07
CA ALA A 123 -12.08 28.99 3.98
C ALA A 123 -11.38 28.26 2.82
N ASP A 124 -10.15 28.68 2.51
CA ASP A 124 -9.28 27.96 1.58
C ASP A 124 -8.93 26.57 2.14
N PHE A 125 -9.28 25.52 1.39
CA PHE A 125 -9.04 24.13 1.75
C PHE A 125 -7.73 23.57 1.17
N GLY A 126 -6.94 24.36 0.43
CA GLY A 126 -5.75 23.88 -0.27
C GLY A 126 -4.72 23.19 0.63
N ALA A 127 -4.35 23.81 1.75
CA ALA A 127 -3.42 23.21 2.70
C ALA A 127 -3.98 21.94 3.40
N PRO A 128 -5.20 21.95 3.96
CA PRO A 128 -5.85 20.73 4.46
C PRO A 128 -5.96 19.60 3.42
N ALA A 129 -6.26 19.93 2.16
CA ALA A 129 -6.38 18.96 1.08
C ALA A 129 -5.04 18.29 0.74
N ASN A 130 -3.93 19.05 0.77
CA ASN A 130 -2.59 18.49 0.58
C ASN A 130 -2.21 17.52 1.71
N LEU A 131 -2.52 17.85 2.96
CA LEU A 131 -2.29 16.95 4.09
C LEU A 131 -3.13 15.68 3.99
N ALA A 132 -4.40 15.81 3.56
CA ALA A 132 -5.27 14.68 3.29
C ALA A 132 -4.75 13.81 2.13
N ALA A 133 -4.19 14.40 1.08
CA ALA A 133 -3.55 13.68 -0.02
C ALA A 133 -2.31 12.91 0.44
N ASP A 134 -1.50 13.49 1.32
CA ASP A 134 -0.36 12.80 1.92
C ASP A 134 -0.79 11.58 2.75
N ALA A 135 -1.84 11.71 3.58
CA ALA A 135 -2.39 10.59 4.34
C ALA A 135 -2.96 9.48 3.45
N VAL A 136 -3.52 9.83 2.28
CA VAL A 136 -3.92 8.86 1.24
C VAL A 136 -2.71 8.11 0.69
N ILE A 137 -1.59 8.80 0.42
CA ILE A 137 -0.36 8.17 -0.06
C ILE A 137 0.21 7.21 0.99
N ASP A 138 0.23 7.61 2.27
CA ASP A 138 0.65 6.74 3.38
C ASP A 138 -0.24 5.51 3.50
N SER A 139 -1.56 5.71 3.38
CA SER A 139 -2.53 4.62 3.43
C SER A 139 -2.38 3.66 2.25
N LEU A 140 -2.07 4.15 1.05
CA LEU A 140 -1.79 3.32 -0.12
C LEU A 140 -0.49 2.53 0.03
N ALA A 141 0.56 3.14 0.56
CA ALA A 141 1.84 2.47 0.81
C ALA A 141 1.65 1.33 1.84
N ALA A 142 0.92 1.59 2.92
CA ALA A 142 0.61 0.57 3.91
C ALA A 142 -0.34 -0.50 3.38
N LEU A 143 -1.33 -0.15 2.56
CA LEU A 143 -2.22 -1.11 1.91
C LEU A 143 -1.44 -2.05 0.97
N TYR A 144 -0.49 -1.51 0.21
CA TYR A 144 0.40 -2.32 -0.62
C TYR A 144 1.21 -3.31 0.23
N LEU A 145 1.81 -2.84 1.34
CA LEU A 145 2.53 -3.73 2.26
C LEU A 145 1.61 -4.76 2.92
N TRP A 146 0.38 -4.38 3.25
CA TRP A 146 -0.63 -5.27 3.80
C TRP A 146 -0.96 -6.43 2.86
N GLU A 147 -1.26 -6.11 1.60
CA GLU A 147 -1.72 -7.09 0.62
C GLU A 147 -0.57 -7.92 0.03
N GLU A 148 0.53 -7.28 -0.37
CA GLU A 148 1.63 -7.95 -1.07
C GLU A 148 2.70 -8.50 -0.12
N HIS A 149 2.83 -7.92 1.07
CA HIS A 149 3.90 -8.22 2.02
C HIS A 149 3.38 -8.65 3.41
N LYS A 150 2.08 -8.98 3.52
CA LYS A 150 1.44 -9.47 4.75
C LYS A 150 1.51 -8.50 5.93
N GLY A 151 1.62 -7.20 5.67
CA GLY A 151 1.62 -6.15 6.69
C GLY A 151 2.97 -5.93 7.38
N CYS A 152 4.06 -6.47 6.84
CA CYS A 152 5.40 -6.25 7.40
C CYS A 152 5.84 -4.78 7.32
N SER A 153 6.82 -4.42 8.15
CA SER A 153 7.51 -3.12 8.04
C SER A 153 8.11 -2.96 6.64
N PRO A 154 8.14 -1.74 6.07
CA PRO A 154 8.77 -1.50 4.77
C PRO A 154 10.24 -1.93 4.72
N GLU A 155 10.97 -1.86 5.85
CA GLU A 155 12.37 -2.30 5.96
C GLU A 155 12.53 -3.83 5.83
N ASP A 156 11.54 -4.59 6.30
CA ASP A 156 11.52 -6.06 6.27
C ASP A 156 10.89 -6.60 4.97
N ALA A 157 10.31 -5.73 4.15
CA ALA A 157 9.66 -6.11 2.91
C ALA A 157 10.68 -6.63 1.89
N ARG A 158 10.35 -7.74 1.21
CA ARG A 158 11.16 -8.24 0.08
C ARG A 158 11.43 -7.13 -0.94
N SER A 159 12.62 -7.14 -1.53
CA SER A 159 12.92 -6.20 -2.61
C SER A 159 12.02 -6.46 -3.81
N THR A 160 11.37 -5.40 -4.28
CA THR A 160 10.38 -5.47 -5.36
C THR A 160 10.71 -4.45 -6.45
N ARG A 161 10.26 -4.65 -7.68
CA ARG A 161 10.41 -3.63 -8.73
C ARG A 161 9.38 -2.55 -8.50
N SER A 162 9.78 -1.29 -8.66
CA SER A 162 8.87 -0.13 -8.63
C SER A 162 7.72 -0.28 -9.64
N TRP A 163 7.95 -0.98 -10.75
CA TRP A 163 6.91 -1.30 -11.72
C TRP A 163 5.84 -2.24 -11.15
N ASP A 164 6.20 -3.19 -10.29
CA ASP A 164 5.24 -4.12 -9.68
C ASP A 164 4.28 -3.37 -8.74
N VAL A 165 4.78 -2.37 -8.00
CA VAL A 165 3.93 -1.47 -7.19
C VAL A 165 2.95 -0.72 -8.08
N ARG A 166 3.42 -0.18 -9.22
CA ARG A 166 2.55 0.54 -10.17
C ARG A 166 1.51 -0.39 -10.80
N ASP A 167 1.88 -1.63 -11.11
CA ASP A 167 0.98 -2.62 -11.69
C ASP A 167 -0.04 -3.12 -10.67
N TRP A 168 0.35 -3.31 -9.40
CA TRP A 168 -0.59 -3.55 -8.30
C TRP A 168 -1.60 -2.40 -8.18
N MET A 169 -1.15 -1.13 -8.26
CA MET A 169 -2.06 0.01 -8.24
C MET A 169 -3.02 0.02 -9.43
N LYS A 170 -2.55 -0.34 -10.63
CA LYS A 170 -3.40 -0.48 -11.82
C LYS A 170 -4.43 -1.60 -11.65
N ALA A 171 -4.02 -2.77 -11.16
CA ALA A 171 -4.90 -3.92 -10.93
C ALA A 171 -6.03 -3.57 -9.95
N HIS A 172 -5.74 -2.72 -8.96
CA HIS A 172 -6.72 -2.24 -7.99
C HIS A 172 -7.50 -0.99 -8.44
N ASN A 173 -7.36 -0.56 -9.69
CA ASN A 173 -8.02 0.62 -10.28
C ASN A 173 -7.67 1.96 -9.61
N PHE A 174 -6.46 2.10 -9.06
CA PHE A 174 -5.94 3.40 -8.65
C PHE A 174 -5.37 4.13 -9.87
N ARG A 175 -6.11 5.15 -10.34
CA ARG A 175 -5.70 5.98 -11.49
C ARG A 175 -4.63 6.97 -11.03
N ALA A 176 -3.64 7.21 -11.90
CA ALA A 176 -2.53 8.11 -11.60
C ALA A 176 -3.00 9.56 -11.46
N ASP A 177 -4.05 9.93 -12.22
CA ASP A 177 -4.51 11.30 -12.39
C ASP A 177 -5.76 11.62 -11.54
N THR A 178 -6.09 10.79 -10.55
CA THR A 178 -7.26 11.05 -9.68
C THR A 178 -7.06 12.30 -8.83
N LEU A 179 -5.84 12.59 -8.39
CA LEU A 179 -5.53 13.79 -7.64
C LEU A 179 -4.86 14.80 -8.57
N PRO A 180 -5.36 16.04 -8.68
CA PRO A 180 -4.83 17.02 -9.61
C PRO A 180 -3.41 17.44 -9.23
N GLY A 181 -2.57 17.64 -10.25
CA GLY A 181 -1.19 18.10 -10.08
C GLY A 181 -0.23 17.08 -9.48
N MET A 182 -0.63 15.81 -9.36
CA MET A 182 0.18 14.77 -8.72
C MET A 182 0.18 13.46 -9.50
N HIS A 183 1.36 12.86 -9.68
CA HIS A 183 1.48 11.49 -10.18
C HIS A 183 1.39 10.49 -9.02
N LEU A 184 0.17 10.11 -8.65
CA LEU A 184 -0.12 9.31 -7.46
C LEU A 184 0.75 8.04 -7.36
N ARG A 185 0.92 7.33 -8.49
CA ARG A 185 1.69 6.08 -8.52
C ARG A 185 3.16 6.27 -8.18
N ASP A 186 3.75 7.38 -8.63
CA ASP A 186 5.16 7.69 -8.35
C ASP A 186 5.33 8.17 -6.92
N GLN A 187 4.35 8.90 -6.37
CA GLN A 187 4.36 9.32 -4.98
C GLN A 187 4.26 8.14 -4.01
N VAL A 188 3.46 7.13 -4.32
CA VAL A 188 3.40 5.89 -3.51
C VAL A 188 4.72 5.13 -3.57
N VAL A 189 5.33 5.01 -4.76
CA VAL A 189 6.66 4.39 -4.90
C VAL A 189 7.71 5.15 -4.08
N GLU A 190 7.70 6.47 -4.15
CA GLU A 190 8.66 7.29 -3.41
C GLU A 190 8.41 7.25 -1.90
N ARG A 191 7.14 7.19 -1.48
CA ARG A 191 6.77 7.00 -0.07
C ARG A 191 7.28 5.66 0.47
N LEU A 192 7.10 4.57 -0.28
CA LEU A 192 7.62 3.26 0.10
C LEU A 192 9.15 3.28 0.26
N ARG A 193 9.87 3.95 -0.63
CA ARG A 193 11.33 4.12 -0.50
C ARG A 193 11.71 4.93 0.74
N ARG A 194 11.03 6.05 0.97
CA ARG A 194 11.25 6.92 2.13
C ARG A 194 11.05 6.16 3.45
N ASN A 195 10.07 5.25 3.47
CA ASN A 195 9.76 4.43 4.62
C ASN A 195 10.71 3.23 4.78
N GLY A 196 11.70 3.06 3.90
CA GLY A 196 12.77 2.03 4.03
C GLY A 196 12.67 0.85 3.06
N MET A 197 11.65 0.80 2.18
CA MET A 197 11.48 -0.32 1.25
C MET A 197 12.51 -0.28 0.10
N THR A 198 13.16 -1.42 -0.15
CA THR A 198 14.14 -1.55 -1.23
C THR A 198 13.46 -1.79 -2.58
N LEU A 199 13.13 -0.69 -3.30
CA LEU A 199 12.54 -0.73 -4.63
C LEU A 199 13.57 -0.60 -5.77
N THR A 200 13.41 -1.37 -6.83
CA THR A 200 14.26 -1.35 -8.04
C THR A 200 13.55 -0.73 -9.27
N PRO A 201 14.23 0.04 -10.13
CA PRO A 201 15.58 0.56 -9.96
C PRO A 201 15.65 1.53 -8.78
N LYS A 202 16.84 1.59 -8.17
CA LYS A 202 17.15 2.62 -7.16
C LYS A 202 17.04 3.99 -7.83
N PRO A 203 16.49 5.00 -7.14
CA PRO A 203 16.42 6.35 -7.69
C PRO A 203 17.83 6.78 -8.08
N LEU A 204 17.95 7.46 -9.22
CA LEU A 204 19.24 7.88 -9.73
C LEU A 204 19.80 8.93 -8.75
N THR A 205 20.80 8.53 -7.95
CA THR A 205 21.37 9.36 -6.88
C THR A 205 22.23 10.50 -7.41
N TYR A 206 22.59 10.45 -8.69
CA TYR A 206 23.36 11.47 -9.39
C TYR A 206 22.68 11.73 -10.72
N THR A 207 22.60 12.99 -11.13
CA THR A 207 22.31 13.28 -12.55
C THR A 207 23.42 12.63 -13.41
N ALA A 208 23.12 12.24 -14.65
CA ALA A 208 24.13 11.61 -15.51
C ALA A 208 25.42 12.45 -15.59
N SER A 209 25.27 13.78 -15.66
CA SER A 209 26.37 14.75 -15.59
C SER A 209 27.14 14.69 -14.27
N GLU A 210 26.47 14.59 -13.12
CA GLU A 210 27.14 14.44 -11.81
C GLU A 210 27.86 13.10 -11.68
N TYR A 211 27.30 12.02 -12.24
CA TYR A 211 27.92 10.71 -12.24
C TYR A 211 29.21 10.70 -13.08
N PHE A 212 29.19 11.31 -14.26
CA PHE A 212 30.37 11.41 -15.13
C PHE A 212 31.36 12.51 -14.71
N ALA A 213 30.91 13.55 -14.00
CA ALA A 213 31.77 14.60 -13.44
C ALA A 213 32.50 14.16 -12.16
N LYS A 214 32.00 13.13 -11.47
CA LYS A 214 32.80 12.43 -10.46
C LYS A 214 33.99 11.78 -11.16
N GLN A 215 35.17 12.40 -11.02
CA GLN A 215 36.42 11.73 -11.33
C GLN A 215 36.55 10.52 -10.39
N TYR A 216 36.08 9.37 -10.86
CA TYR A 216 36.20 8.12 -10.13
C TYR A 216 37.70 7.79 -10.03
N ASP A 217 38.28 8.06 -8.87
CA ASP A 217 39.66 7.71 -8.58
C ASP A 217 39.77 6.20 -8.40
N ARG A 218 39.95 5.51 -9.54
CA ARG A 218 40.23 4.07 -9.63
C ARG A 218 41.39 3.62 -8.73
N LYS A 219 42.26 4.55 -8.29
CA LYS A 219 43.44 4.25 -7.48
C LYS A 219 43.18 4.35 -5.98
N ALA A 220 42.07 4.94 -5.57
CA ALA A 220 41.64 5.07 -4.18
C ALA A 220 40.50 4.10 -3.79
N ASP A 221 39.93 3.36 -4.75
CA ASP A 221 38.85 2.41 -4.49
C ASP A 221 39.34 1.18 -3.67
N PRO A 222 38.79 0.94 -2.47
CA PRO A 222 39.09 -0.24 -1.63
C PRO A 222 38.76 -1.60 -2.28
N ASN A 223 37.93 -1.62 -3.33
CA ASN A 223 37.55 -2.80 -4.09
C ASN A 223 38.23 -2.88 -5.47
N ALA A 224 39.03 -1.88 -5.87
CA ALA A 224 39.80 -1.97 -7.12
C ALA A 224 40.89 -3.06 -7.04
N PRO A 225 41.24 -3.74 -8.15
CA PRO A 225 42.34 -4.70 -8.19
C PRO A 225 43.63 -4.10 -7.63
N PHE A 226 44.33 -4.83 -6.77
CA PHE A 226 45.44 -4.32 -5.96
C PHE A 226 46.55 -3.62 -6.76
N TRP A 227 46.77 -4.00 -8.02
CA TRP A 227 47.76 -3.41 -8.94
C TRP A 227 47.42 -2.00 -9.44
N LYS A 228 46.20 -1.51 -9.22
CA LYS A 228 45.80 -0.13 -9.55
C LYS A 228 45.78 0.80 -8.35
N ARG A 229 45.97 0.28 -7.13
CA ARG A 229 46.00 1.08 -5.90
C ARG A 229 47.35 1.77 -5.78
N LYS A 230 47.37 3.06 -5.42
CA LYS A 230 48.58 3.66 -4.87
C LYS A 230 48.60 3.38 -3.36
N PRO A 231 49.68 2.82 -2.79
CA PRO A 231 49.77 2.65 -1.35
C PRO A 231 49.68 4.03 -0.70
N LYS A 232 48.79 4.16 0.29
CA LYS A 232 48.70 5.38 1.10
C LYS A 232 49.98 5.49 1.91
N PRO A 233 50.81 6.54 1.72
CA PRO A 233 52.03 6.69 2.50
C PRO A 233 51.65 6.86 3.97
N LEU A 234 52.07 5.90 4.79
CA LEU A 234 52.08 6.03 6.25
C LEU A 234 53.12 7.11 6.59
N PRO A 235 52.84 8.06 7.49
CA PRO A 235 53.84 9.04 7.92
C PRO A 235 54.95 8.30 8.69
N VAL A 236 56.09 8.10 8.03
CA VAL A 236 57.32 7.58 8.63
C VAL A 236 58.03 8.76 9.29
N ALA A 237 58.32 8.60 10.58
CA ALA A 237 59.11 9.52 11.38
C ALA A 237 60.48 9.79 10.74
N GLU A 238 60.91 11.05 10.83
CA GLU A 238 62.20 11.57 10.39
C GLU A 238 63.38 10.77 10.97
N VAL A 239 64.26 10.26 10.11
CA VAL A 239 65.68 10.08 10.39
C VAL A 239 66.48 10.46 9.14
N GLU A 240 67.41 11.39 9.34
CA GLU A 240 68.35 11.97 8.39
C GLU A 240 69.29 10.93 7.75
N ALA A 241 69.59 11.07 6.45
CA ALA A 241 70.97 11.20 5.93
C ALA A 241 71.00 11.30 4.39
N GLN A 242 71.75 12.32 3.98
CA GLN A 242 72.20 12.87 2.69
C GLN A 242 72.82 11.90 1.63
N PRO A 243 73.29 12.37 0.45
CA PRO A 243 72.77 12.01 -0.88
C PRO A 243 73.83 11.36 -1.82
N ASP A 244 73.45 10.81 -2.98
CA ASP A 244 74.36 10.81 -4.13
C ASP A 244 73.73 10.55 -5.51
N ALA A 245 74.32 11.24 -6.50
CA ALA A 245 74.50 10.93 -7.92
C ALA A 245 73.32 10.81 -8.92
N ALA A 246 73.06 11.93 -9.62
CA ALA A 246 73.26 12.18 -11.06
C ALA A 246 72.52 11.36 -12.17
N PRO A 247 72.27 11.97 -13.36
CA PRO A 247 71.13 11.72 -14.25
C PRO A 247 71.52 11.02 -15.58
N GLU A 248 70.72 11.22 -16.66
CA GLU A 248 70.92 10.81 -18.08
C GLU A 248 70.24 9.46 -18.45
N LEU A 249 69.41 9.26 -19.49
CA LEU A 249 69.38 9.74 -20.87
C LEU A 249 67.96 9.64 -21.49
N THR A 250 67.60 10.62 -22.32
CA THR A 250 66.56 10.54 -23.38
C THR A 250 67.04 9.64 -24.53
N PRO A 251 66.15 9.03 -25.35
CA PRO A 251 65.73 9.71 -26.58
C PRO A 251 64.27 9.45 -27.07
N GLU A 252 63.71 10.47 -27.72
CA GLU A 252 62.61 10.47 -28.72
C GLU A 252 63.04 9.77 -30.05
N PRO A 253 62.24 9.69 -31.14
CA PRO A 253 60.78 9.74 -31.40
C PRO A 253 60.32 8.52 -32.28
N ALA A 254 59.04 8.28 -32.63
CA ALA A 254 58.31 8.78 -33.81
C ALA A 254 57.11 7.80 -34.13
N PRO A 255 56.23 8.01 -35.13
CA PRO A 255 54.80 8.27 -34.93
C PRO A 255 53.84 7.20 -35.53
N GLU A 256 52.54 7.47 -35.39
CA GLU A 256 51.33 6.76 -35.85
C GLU A 256 51.39 6.09 -37.24
N PRO A 257 50.45 5.15 -37.51
CA PRO A 257 49.41 5.54 -38.46
C PRO A 257 47.98 5.13 -38.05
N VAL A 258 47.07 6.09 -38.25
CA VAL A 258 45.62 5.92 -38.44
C VAL A 258 45.39 5.40 -39.88
N PRO A 259 44.48 4.43 -40.08
CA PRO A 259 43.32 4.66 -40.96
C PRO A 259 42.07 3.90 -40.45
N GLU A 260 40.82 4.13 -40.83
CA GLU A 260 40.09 5.11 -41.64
C GLU A 260 38.60 4.69 -41.51
N LEU A 261 37.69 5.66 -41.64
CA LEU A 261 36.26 5.54 -41.37
C LEU A 261 35.46 4.82 -42.48
N ALA A 262 34.55 3.95 -42.01
CA ALA A 262 33.15 3.74 -42.49
C ALA A 262 32.92 3.11 -43.89
N PRO A 263 31.69 2.67 -44.27
CA PRO A 263 30.39 2.73 -43.57
C PRO A 263 29.55 1.43 -43.54
N GLU A 264 28.39 1.52 -42.86
CA GLU A 264 27.28 0.55 -42.74
C GLU A 264 26.72 0.04 -44.09
N PRO A 265 25.97 -1.08 -44.05
CA PRO A 265 24.63 -1.03 -44.65
C PRO A 265 23.51 -1.76 -43.88
N THR A 266 22.40 -1.01 -43.71
CA THR A 266 21.05 -1.28 -44.24
C THR A 266 20.12 -2.30 -43.54
N GLN A 267 19.00 -1.73 -43.09
CA GLN A 267 17.74 -2.33 -42.65
C GLN A 267 17.05 -3.17 -43.75
N VAL A 268 16.37 -4.25 -43.35
CA VAL A 268 15.42 -4.98 -44.19
C VAL A 268 14.01 -4.82 -43.61
N VAL A 269 13.13 -4.21 -44.40
CA VAL A 269 11.68 -4.14 -44.25
C VAL A 269 11.05 -5.27 -45.07
N SER A 270 9.96 -5.88 -44.57
CA SER A 270 9.00 -6.61 -45.42
C SER A 270 7.62 -6.71 -44.75
N PRO A 271 6.54 -6.86 -45.54
CA PRO A 271 5.34 -6.00 -45.42
C PRO A 271 4.05 -6.73 -45.01
N GLU A 272 3.05 -5.93 -44.62
CA GLU A 272 1.62 -6.28 -44.58
C GLU A 272 1.01 -6.42 -46.00
N PRO A 273 -0.07 -7.20 -46.16
CA PRO A 273 -1.09 -6.97 -47.17
C PRO A 273 -2.43 -6.49 -46.57
N VAL A 274 -3.10 -5.61 -47.32
CA VAL A 274 -4.29 -4.82 -46.97
C VAL A 274 -5.55 -5.36 -47.69
N GLU A 275 -6.70 -5.23 -47.01
CA GLU A 275 -8.11 -5.12 -47.50
C GLU A 275 -8.79 -6.30 -48.24
N THR A 276 -10.11 -6.56 -48.12
CA THR A 276 -11.27 -5.65 -48.01
C THR A 276 -12.56 -6.36 -47.52
N ALA A 277 -13.52 -5.54 -47.09
CA ALA A 277 -14.99 -5.65 -47.19
C ALA A 277 -15.83 -6.37 -46.10
N ASP A 278 -16.48 -5.53 -45.30
CA ASP A 278 -17.95 -5.37 -45.21
C ASP A 278 -18.79 -6.55 -44.67
N THR A 279 -19.14 -6.52 -43.37
CA THR A 279 -20.50 -6.80 -42.88
C THR A 279 -20.64 -6.30 -41.43
N ALA A 280 -21.54 -5.35 -41.18
CA ALA A 280 -22.02 -5.03 -39.84
C ALA A 280 -23.02 -6.09 -39.36
N PRO A 281 -22.96 -6.48 -38.08
CA PRO A 281 -24.21 -6.66 -37.33
C PRO A 281 -24.15 -6.02 -35.94
N THR A 282 -25.16 -5.17 -35.70
CA THR A 282 -25.96 -4.95 -34.48
C THR A 282 -25.35 -5.25 -33.09
N PRO A 283 -25.41 -4.29 -32.14
CA PRO A 283 -24.98 -4.51 -30.76
C PRO A 283 -25.90 -5.50 -30.01
N PRO A 284 -25.38 -6.32 -29.09
CA PRO A 284 -26.22 -7.15 -28.23
C PRO A 284 -27.01 -6.28 -27.25
N THR A 285 -28.33 -6.29 -27.43
CA THR A 285 -29.33 -5.81 -26.47
C THR A 285 -29.14 -6.52 -25.14
N MET A 286 -28.96 -5.74 -24.07
CA MET A 286 -29.07 -6.22 -22.70
C MET A 286 -30.47 -6.78 -22.44
N PRO A 287 -30.63 -7.94 -21.80
CA PRO A 287 -31.94 -8.35 -21.30
C PRO A 287 -32.37 -7.42 -20.16
N GLU A 288 -33.44 -6.68 -20.44
CA GLU A 288 -34.27 -5.98 -19.48
C GLU A 288 -34.82 -6.99 -18.45
N PRO A 289 -34.89 -6.65 -17.16
CA PRO A 289 -35.32 -7.57 -16.12
C PRO A 289 -36.79 -7.95 -16.33
N ALA A 290 -37.06 -9.25 -16.38
CA ALA A 290 -38.41 -9.78 -16.35
C ALA A 290 -39.12 -9.33 -15.06
N ALA A 291 -40.22 -8.61 -15.24
CA ALA A 291 -41.18 -8.32 -14.18
C ALA A 291 -41.76 -9.64 -13.65
N ASP A 292 -41.53 -9.92 -12.38
CA ASP A 292 -42.21 -10.98 -11.65
C ASP A 292 -43.56 -10.43 -11.15
N PRO A 293 -44.71 -10.97 -11.58
CA PRO A 293 -46.01 -10.52 -11.15
C PRO A 293 -46.50 -11.38 -9.96
N ASP A 294 -45.89 -11.25 -8.79
CA ASP A 294 -46.50 -11.67 -7.51
C ASP A 294 -45.57 -11.37 -6.31
N VAL A 295 -45.52 -10.11 -5.88
CA VAL A 295 -45.19 -9.78 -4.49
C VAL A 295 -46.20 -8.75 -4.01
N ALA A 296 -47.02 -9.19 -3.06
CA ALA A 296 -48.07 -8.42 -2.43
C ALA A 296 -47.55 -7.10 -1.81
N PRO A 297 -48.40 -6.05 -1.71
CA PRO A 297 -48.01 -4.77 -1.12
C PRO A 297 -47.59 -4.96 0.33
N ILE A 298 -46.36 -4.55 0.67
CA ILE A 298 -45.99 -4.33 2.05
C ILE A 298 -46.75 -3.07 2.49
N GLU A 299 -47.70 -3.29 3.40
CA GLU A 299 -48.45 -2.28 4.11
C GLU A 299 -47.53 -1.15 4.60
N ALA A 300 -47.92 0.07 4.26
CA ALA A 300 -47.35 1.29 4.81
C ALA A 300 -47.50 1.24 6.33
N ALA A 301 -46.39 1.04 7.04
CA ALA A 301 -46.33 1.32 8.46
C ALA A 301 -46.55 2.83 8.65
N ASP A 302 -47.61 3.17 9.37
CA ASP A 302 -47.95 4.53 9.74
C ASP A 302 -46.75 5.28 10.37
N PRO A 303 -46.59 6.58 10.07
CA PRO A 303 -45.59 7.40 10.71
C PRO A 303 -45.91 7.55 12.19
N ILE A 304 -45.00 7.11 13.06
CA ILE A 304 -45.00 7.46 14.48
C ILE A 304 -44.95 8.99 14.57
N ALA A 305 -46.07 9.56 15.02
CA ALA A 305 -46.22 10.99 15.25
C ALA A 305 -45.19 11.47 16.29
N PRO A 306 -44.62 12.69 16.13
CA PRO A 306 -43.75 13.29 17.12
C PRO A 306 -44.56 13.62 18.38
N ALA A 307 -44.07 13.18 19.54
CA ALA A 307 -44.61 13.61 20.82
C ALA A 307 -44.44 15.13 20.99
N PRO A 308 -45.45 15.84 21.48
CA PRO A 308 -45.44 17.30 21.54
C PRO A 308 -44.54 17.84 22.67
N ASP A 309 -43.93 18.98 22.36
CA ASP A 309 -43.29 19.93 23.26
C ASP A 309 -43.99 20.01 24.63
N SER A 310 -43.20 19.85 25.69
CA SER A 310 -43.60 20.19 27.06
C SER A 310 -42.50 21.00 27.73
N ALA A 311 -42.42 22.27 27.35
CA ALA A 311 -42.01 23.39 28.21
C ALA A 311 -42.81 24.60 27.71
N PRO A 312 -43.42 25.43 28.59
CA PRO A 312 -42.71 26.07 29.69
C PRO A 312 -43.50 26.18 31.01
N SER A 313 -42.81 26.23 32.14
CA SER A 313 -43.36 26.89 33.33
C SER A 313 -42.29 27.75 33.98
N SER A 314 -42.39 29.04 33.67
CA SER A 314 -41.66 30.13 34.30
C SER A 314 -42.44 30.69 35.49
N LYS A 315 -41.70 30.97 36.59
CA LYS A 315 -41.84 32.02 37.63
C LYS A 315 -42.07 31.51 39.08
N PRO A 316 -41.73 32.32 40.12
CA PRO A 316 -40.87 33.50 40.17
C PRO A 316 -39.79 33.50 41.30
N SER A 317 -38.77 34.34 41.08
CA SER A 317 -38.10 35.25 42.02
C SER A 317 -38.42 35.14 43.52
N THR A 318 -37.38 34.86 44.33
CA THR A 318 -37.16 35.55 45.61
C THR A 318 -35.73 36.04 45.73
N SER A 319 -35.65 37.36 45.82
CA SER A 319 -34.59 38.19 46.35
C SER A 319 -34.10 37.73 47.73
N GLY A 320 -32.79 37.80 47.97
CA GLY A 320 -32.17 37.62 49.27
C GLY A 320 -30.78 38.26 49.30
N THR A 321 -30.78 39.53 49.65
CA THR A 321 -29.65 40.46 49.86
C THR A 321 -28.75 40.03 51.03
N ALA A 322 -27.43 40.12 50.86
CA ALA A 322 -26.43 40.70 51.77
C ALA A 322 -25.01 40.37 51.30
#